data_AF-A0A5N9HUL4-F1
#
_entry.id   AF-A0A5N9HUL4-F1
#
_cell.length_a   1.000
_cell.length_b   1.000
_cell.length_c   1.000
_cell.angle_alpha   90.00
_cell.angle_beta   90.00
_cell.angle_gamma   90.00
#
_symmetry.space_group_name_H-M   'P 1'
#
loop_
_entity.id
_entity.type
_entity.pdbx_description
1 polymer ?
#
loop_
_entity_poly.entity_id
_entity_poly.type
_entity_poly.pdbx_seq_one_letter_code
_entity_poly.pdbx_strand_id
1 'polypeptide(L)'
;MTIFVQPFLIRLTGILFFMFVAGVLVGALLRDGSSFRTGWIESYLKMHSSLTRAATDDRLLVMHADLAALERLADQEASIVTVNPSNFSNIAYVVVDAADSTAADLIRDLPSVQLVIRNRVVLFCH
;
A
#
# COMPACT_ATOMS: atom_id res chain seq x y z
N MET A 1 49.51 -7.61 -5.71
CA MET A 1 48.17 -7.90 -6.27
C MET A 1 47.04 -7.22 -5.48
N THR A 2 47.32 -6.08 -4.82
CA THR A 2 46.38 -5.37 -3.92
C THR A 2 45.93 -4.02 -4.47
N ILE A 3 46.71 -3.41 -5.37
CA ILE A 3 46.47 -2.06 -5.90
C ILE A 3 45.28 -2.00 -6.87
N PHE A 4 44.97 -3.09 -7.58
CA PHE A 4 43.81 -3.15 -8.49
C PHE A 4 42.48 -3.43 -7.78
N VAL A 5 42.51 -4.04 -6.59
CA VAL A 5 41.30 -4.42 -5.82
C VAL A 5 40.69 -3.19 -5.14
N GLN A 6 41.53 -2.28 -4.66
CA GLN A 6 41.12 -1.09 -3.92
C GLN A 6 40.28 -0.08 -4.75
N PRO A 7 40.65 0.32 -5.98
CA PRO A 7 39.84 1.22 -6.80
C PRO A 7 38.54 0.57 -7.30
N PHE A 8 38.55 -0.75 -7.51
CA PHE A 8 37.34 -1.50 -7.85
C PHE A 8 36.35 -1.53 -6.67
N LEU A 9 36.84 -1.80 -5.46
CA LEU A 9 36.01 -1.78 -4.25
C LEU A 9 35.39 -0.40 -4.02
N ILE A 10 36.19 0.67 -4.13
CA ILE A 10 35.71 2.05 -3.93
C ILE A 10 34.61 2.41 -4.94
N ARG A 11 34.78 2.04 -6.22
CA ARG A 11 33.76 2.26 -7.25
C ARG A 11 32.48 1.48 -6.96
N LEU A 12 32.61 0.21 -6.58
CA LEU A 12 31.47 -0.65 -6.25
C LEU A 12 30.70 -0.10 -5.04
N THR A 13 31.40 0.29 -3.97
CA THR A 13 30.77 0.90 -2.79
C THR A 13 30.08 2.21 -3.13
N GLY A 14 30.68 3.04 -4.00
CA GLY A 14 30.05 4.27 -4.50
C GLY A 14 28.76 4.02 -5.27
N ILE A 15 28.75 3.01 -6.16
CA ILE A 15 27.55 2.62 -6.92
C ILE A 15 26.46 2.11 -5.98
N LEU A 16 26.80 1.23 -5.03
CA LEU A 16 25.85 0.68 -4.06
C LEU A 16 25.26 1.78 -3.16
N PHE A 17 26.09 2.71 -2.70
CA PHE A 17 25.64 3.85 -1.91
C PHE A 17 24.68 4.74 -2.71
N PHE A 18 25.02 5.04 -3.98
CA PHE A 18 24.14 5.83 -4.84
C PHE A 18 22.81 5.14 -5.11
N MET A 19 22.81 3.83 -5.39
CA MET A 19 21.59 3.04 -5.53
C MET A 19 20.75 3.04 -4.25
N PHE A 20 21.39 2.92 -3.09
CA PHE A 20 20.70 2.96 -1.80
C PHE A 20 20.02 4.32 -1.57
N VAL A 21 20.76 5.43 -1.76
CA VAL A 21 20.21 6.78 -1.62
C VAL A 21 19.08 7.02 -2.62
N ALA A 22 19.25 6.61 -3.87
CA ALA A 22 18.20 6.71 -4.88
C ALA A 22 16.96 5.90 -4.50
N GLY A 23 17.14 4.68 -3.99
CA GLY A 23 16.04 3.84 -3.51
C GLY A 23 15.27 4.48 -2.36
N VAL A 24 15.98 5.06 -1.37
CA VAL A 24 15.36 5.79 -0.25
C VAL A 24 14.60 7.02 -0.74
N LEU A 25 15.18 7.78 -1.68
CA LEU A 25 14.54 8.97 -2.25
C LEU A 25 13.28 8.61 -3.03
N VAL A 26 13.34 7.57 -3.87
CA VAL A 26 12.19 7.04 -4.60
C VAL A 26 11.12 6.56 -3.63
N GLY A 27 11.50 5.83 -2.59
CA GLY A 27 10.57 5.38 -1.55
C GLY A 27 9.90 6.56 -0.83
N ALA A 28 10.63 7.62 -0.52
CA ALA A 28 10.10 8.83 0.10
C ALA A 28 9.14 9.59 -0.83
N LEU A 29 9.46 9.70 -2.12
CA LEU A 29 8.61 10.37 -3.12
C LEU A 29 7.33 9.57 -3.40
N LEU A 30 7.40 8.24 -3.41
CA LEU A 30 6.25 7.37 -3.64
C LEU A 30 5.45 7.06 -2.36
N ARG A 31 5.94 7.49 -1.20
CA ARG A 31 5.29 7.33 0.11
C ARG A 31 3.88 7.93 0.09
N ASP A 32 3.00 7.26 0.82
CA ASP A 32 1.62 7.71 1.02
C ASP A 32 1.55 9.10 1.66
N GLY A 33 0.72 9.97 1.08
CA GLY A 33 0.56 11.35 1.52
C GLY A 33 1.62 12.32 1.01
N SER A 34 2.58 11.88 0.18
CA SER A 34 3.55 12.81 -0.42
C SER A 34 2.84 13.79 -1.37
N SER A 35 3.13 15.08 -1.24
CA SER A 35 2.61 16.11 -2.14
C SER A 35 3.01 15.87 -3.59
N PHE A 36 4.20 15.29 -3.81
CA PHE A 36 4.71 14.92 -5.12
C PHE A 36 3.85 13.88 -5.83
N ARG A 37 3.52 12.77 -5.14
CA ARG A 37 2.68 11.71 -5.74
C ARG A 37 1.29 12.23 -6.07
N THR A 38 0.71 13.01 -5.18
CA THR A 38 -0.62 13.62 -5.38
C THR A 38 -0.63 14.53 -6.61
N GLY A 39 0.36 15.41 -6.74
CA GLY A 39 0.50 16.31 -7.89
C GLY A 39 0.79 15.57 -9.20
N TRP A 40 1.61 14.52 -9.17
CA TRP A 40 1.88 13.69 -10.36
C TRP A 40 0.62 12.97 -10.85
N ILE A 41 -0.14 12.33 -9.95
CA ILE A 41 -1.40 11.67 -10.30
C ILE A 41 -2.40 12.69 -10.84
N GLU A 42 -2.50 13.86 -10.22
CA GLU A 42 -3.43 14.90 -10.67
C GLU A 42 -3.08 15.42 -12.07
N SER A 43 -1.79 15.68 -12.33
CA SER A 43 -1.34 16.08 -13.66
C SER A 43 -1.54 14.99 -14.71
N TYR A 44 -1.35 13.73 -14.34
CA TYR A 44 -1.56 12.60 -15.24
C TYR A 44 -3.03 12.45 -15.61
N LEU A 45 -3.93 12.55 -14.63
CA LEU A 45 -5.39 12.51 -14.86
C LEU A 45 -5.87 13.71 -15.68
N LYS A 46 -5.29 14.89 -15.49
CA LYS A 46 -5.62 16.07 -16.30
C LYS A 46 -5.28 15.85 -17.78
N MET A 47 -4.25 15.06 -18.09
CA MET A 47 -3.85 14.75 -19.46
C MET A 47 -4.72 13.67 -20.10
N HIS A 48 -5.38 12.83 -19.30
CA HIS A 48 -6.24 11.76 -19.76
C HIS A 48 -7.67 12.02 -19.28
N SER A 49 -8.44 12.81 -20.03
CA SER A 49 -9.81 13.23 -19.67
C SER A 49 -10.82 12.09 -19.50
N SER A 50 -10.51 10.88 -19.96
CA SER A 50 -11.28 9.66 -19.69
C SER A 50 -10.96 9.00 -18.35
N LEU A 51 -9.87 9.39 -17.69
CA LEU A 51 -9.47 8.86 -16.40
C LEU A 51 -10.06 9.73 -15.29
N THR A 52 -10.93 9.13 -14.51
CA THR A 52 -11.39 9.74 -13.26
C THR A 52 -10.56 9.18 -12.13
N ARG A 53 -10.08 10.04 -11.21
CA ARG A 53 -9.53 9.56 -9.94
C ARG A 53 -10.67 8.80 -9.25
N ALA A 54 -10.61 7.47 -9.21
CA ALA A 54 -11.41 6.75 -8.23
C ALA A 54 -11.04 7.33 -6.87
N ALA A 55 -12.05 7.75 -6.10
CA ALA A 55 -11.83 8.10 -4.70
C ALA A 55 -11.03 6.94 -4.11
N THR A 56 -9.87 7.23 -3.52
CA THR A 56 -9.15 6.23 -2.74
C THR A 56 -10.12 5.74 -1.70
N ASP A 57 -10.68 4.57 -1.95
CA ASP A 57 -11.57 3.93 -1.02
C ASP A 57 -10.62 3.47 0.09
N ASP A 58 -10.71 4.10 1.27
CA ASP A 58 -9.90 3.73 2.43
C ASP A 58 -10.19 2.29 2.91
N ARG A 59 -11.10 1.60 2.20
CA ARG A 59 -11.28 0.16 2.24
C ARG A 59 -9.97 -0.60 2.06
N LEU A 60 -9.69 -1.44 3.05
CA LEU A 60 -8.72 -2.50 2.99
C LEU A 60 -9.33 -3.67 2.22
N LEU A 61 -8.56 -4.21 1.30
CA LEU A 61 -8.81 -5.44 0.58
C LEU A 61 -8.08 -6.54 1.37
N VAL A 62 -8.85 -7.40 2.02
CA VAL A 62 -8.36 -8.42 2.94
C VAL A 62 -8.58 -9.79 2.34
N MET A 63 -7.49 -10.52 2.09
CA MET A 63 -7.55 -11.93 1.75
C MET A 63 -7.60 -12.74 3.05
N HIS A 64 -8.63 -13.56 3.20
CA HIS A 64 -8.90 -14.31 4.42
C HIS A 64 -9.24 -15.77 4.14
N ALA A 65 -8.98 -16.62 5.14
CA ALA A 65 -9.41 -18.01 5.19
C ALA A 65 -10.74 -18.18 5.94
N ASP A 66 -11.13 -17.21 6.79
CA ASP A 66 -12.33 -17.25 7.61
C ASP A 66 -12.95 -15.85 7.73
N LEU A 67 -14.13 -15.65 7.13
CA LEU A 67 -14.87 -14.40 7.18
C LEU A 67 -15.40 -14.11 8.59
N ALA A 68 -15.83 -15.15 9.32
CA ALA A 68 -16.42 -14.99 10.64
C ALA A 68 -15.37 -14.51 11.67
N ALA A 69 -14.10 -14.78 11.44
CA ALA A 69 -13.01 -14.21 12.26
C ALA A 69 -12.87 -12.69 12.05
N LEU A 70 -13.06 -12.21 10.82
CA LEU A 70 -13.03 -10.79 10.48
C LEU A 70 -14.25 -10.04 11.03
N GLU A 71 -15.44 -10.62 10.91
CA GLU A 71 -16.66 -10.04 11.47
C GLU A 71 -16.57 -9.94 13.00
N ARG A 72 -16.07 -10.99 13.67
CA ARG A 72 -15.83 -10.94 15.13
C ARG A 72 -14.81 -9.87 15.54
N LEU A 73 -13.78 -9.64 14.73
CA LEU A 73 -12.83 -8.56 15.00
C LEU A 73 -13.52 -7.20 14.84
N ALA A 74 -14.38 -7.04 13.83
CA ALA A 74 -15.14 -5.82 13.62
C ALA A 74 -16.13 -5.53 14.75
N ASP A 75 -16.74 -6.56 15.34
CA ASP A 75 -17.62 -6.41 16.50
C ASP A 75 -16.86 -6.00 17.78
N GLN A 76 -15.57 -6.32 17.86
CA GLN A 76 -14.73 -6.04 19.03
C GLN A 76 -14.03 -4.69 18.93
N GLU A 77 -13.70 -4.26 17.72
CA GLU A 77 -12.84 -3.12 17.47
C GLU A 77 -13.60 -2.00 16.76
N ALA A 78 -13.79 -0.88 17.47
CA ALA A 78 -14.58 0.26 16.99
C ALA A 78 -13.94 0.97 15.79
N SER A 79 -12.65 0.76 15.54
CA SER A 79 -11.95 1.31 14.37
C SER A 79 -12.28 0.58 13.06
N ILE A 80 -12.93 -0.59 13.11
CA ILE A 80 -13.40 -1.33 11.94
C ILE A 80 -14.89 -1.02 11.73
N VAL A 81 -15.19 -0.19 10.73
CA VAL A 81 -16.54 0.34 10.51
C VAL A 81 -17.45 -0.69 9.86
N THR A 82 -16.97 -1.40 8.83
CA THR A 82 -17.77 -2.41 8.12
C THR A 82 -16.88 -3.44 7.43
N VAL A 83 -17.33 -4.71 7.42
CA VAL A 83 -16.75 -5.80 6.63
C VAL A 83 -17.77 -6.17 5.55
N ASN A 84 -17.40 -6.01 4.28
CA ASN A 84 -18.22 -6.38 3.14
C ASN A 84 -17.57 -7.55 2.40
N PRO A 85 -18.23 -8.72 2.27
CA PRO A 85 -17.71 -9.80 1.45
C PRO A 85 -17.62 -9.36 -0.02
N SER A 86 -16.59 -9.85 -0.72
CA SER A 86 -16.49 -9.65 -2.17
C SER A 86 -17.15 -10.80 -2.94
N ASN A 87 -17.17 -10.72 -4.27
CA ASN A 87 -17.58 -11.82 -5.13
C ASN A 87 -16.63 -13.04 -5.06
N PHE A 88 -15.46 -12.89 -4.45
CA PHE A 88 -14.53 -13.99 -4.18
C PHE A 88 -14.66 -14.43 -2.72
N SER A 89 -14.78 -15.73 -2.49
CA SER A 89 -15.02 -16.32 -1.17
C SER A 89 -13.89 -16.10 -0.16
N ASN A 90 -12.68 -15.77 -0.64
CA ASN A 90 -11.49 -15.54 0.17
C ASN A 90 -11.10 -14.06 0.26
N ILE A 91 -11.96 -13.15 -0.19
CA ILE A 91 -11.65 -11.71 -0.21
C ILE A 91 -12.82 -10.93 0.39
N ALA A 92 -12.51 -10.03 1.33
CA ALA A 92 -13.43 -9.07 1.91
C ALA A 92 -12.90 -7.64 1.77
N TYR A 93 -13.82 -6.68 1.66
CA TYR A 93 -13.55 -5.25 1.73
C TYR A 93 -13.85 -4.76 3.14
N VAL A 94 -12.84 -4.27 3.85
CA VAL A 94 -12.95 -3.79 5.22
C VAL A 94 -12.78 -2.28 5.25
N VAL A 95 -13.81 -1.56 5.66
CA VAL A 95 -13.73 -0.11 5.90
C VAL A 95 -13.17 0.09 7.31
N VAL A 96 -12.05 0.81 7.41
CA VAL A 96 -11.48 1.25 8.69
C VAL A 96 -11.62 2.75 8.83
N ASP A 97 -11.72 3.25 10.06
CA ASP A 97 -11.67 4.67 10.33
C ASP A 97 -10.31 5.24 9.87
N ALA A 98 -10.34 6.25 8.99
CA ALA A 98 -9.14 6.87 8.45
C ALA A 98 -8.27 7.55 9.53
N ALA A 99 -8.86 7.86 10.70
CA ALA A 99 -8.13 8.39 11.85
C ALA A 99 -7.27 7.32 12.56
N ASP A 100 -7.57 6.03 12.37
CA ASP A 100 -6.88 4.94 13.07
C ASP A 100 -5.99 4.13 12.13
N SER A 101 -4.69 4.42 12.17
CA SER A 101 -3.68 3.68 11.41
C SER A 101 -3.42 2.27 11.93
N THR A 102 -3.87 1.93 13.15
CA THR A 102 -3.54 0.65 13.82
C THR A 102 -4.50 -0.47 13.45
N ALA A 103 -5.70 -0.15 12.98
CA ALA A 103 -6.71 -1.11 12.54
C ALA A 103 -6.18 -2.06 11.44
N ALA A 104 -5.36 -1.55 10.53
CA ALA A 104 -4.77 -2.36 9.47
C ALA A 104 -3.75 -3.40 9.99
N ASP A 105 -3.02 -3.07 11.06
CA ASP A 105 -2.06 -3.97 11.68
C ASP A 105 -2.78 -5.05 12.50
N LEU A 106 -3.84 -4.67 13.23
CA LEU A 106 -4.72 -5.62 13.93
C LEU A 106 -5.32 -6.67 13.00
N ILE A 107 -5.76 -6.26 11.81
CA ILE A 107 -6.28 -7.18 10.81
C ILE A 107 -5.19 -8.10 10.26
N ARG A 108 -3.93 -7.64 10.14
CA ARG A 108 -2.81 -8.48 9.69
C ARG A 108 -2.39 -9.53 10.71
N ASP A 109 -2.56 -9.24 11.99
CA ASP A 109 -2.17 -10.15 13.08
C ASP A 109 -3.16 -11.31 13.27
N LEU A 110 -4.32 -11.27 12.61
CA LEU A 110 -5.27 -12.38 12.59
C LEU A 110 -4.68 -13.61 11.88
N PRO A 111 -4.70 -14.81 12.49
CA PRO A 111 -4.17 -16.03 11.87
C PRO A 111 -4.98 -16.48 10.64
N SER A 112 -6.22 -16.00 10.49
CA SER A 112 -7.06 -16.26 9.34
C SER A 112 -6.79 -15.31 8.17
N VAL A 113 -5.99 -14.26 8.35
CA VAL A 113 -5.71 -13.25 7.34
C VAL A 113 -4.38 -13.56 6.65
N GLN A 114 -4.41 -13.62 5.32
CA GLN A 114 -3.24 -13.92 4.51
C GLN A 114 -2.61 -12.64 3.96
N LEU A 115 -3.44 -11.64 3.65
CA LEU A 115 -2.99 -10.42 2.99
C LEU A 115 -3.95 -9.26 3.27
N VAL A 116 -3.39 -8.07 3.51
CA VAL A 116 -4.15 -6.83 3.69
C VAL A 116 -3.53 -5.75 2.81
N ILE A 117 -4.29 -5.25 1.84
CA ILE A 117 -3.85 -4.21 0.89
C ILE A 117 -4.85 -3.05 0.96
N ARG A 118 -4.41 -1.80 0.96
CA ARG A 118 -5.33 -0.67 0.73
C ARG A 118 -5.83 -0.70 -0.71
N ASN A 119 -7.14 -0.60 -0.91
CA ASN A 119 -7.74 -0.54 -2.24
C ASN A 119 -7.40 0.79 -2.92
N ARG A 120 -6.22 0.84 -3.54
CA ARG A 120 -5.71 2.01 -4.27
C ARG A 120 -5.90 1.87 -5.78
N VAL A 121 -6.96 1.18 -6.19
CA VAL A 121 -7.25 0.95 -7.60
C VAL A 121 -7.68 2.29 -8.22
N VAL A 122 -6.83 2.82 -9.11
CA VAL A 122 -7.27 3.78 -10.11
C VAL A 122 -8.20 3.01 -11.05
N LEU A 123 -9.51 3.16 -10.88
CA LEU A 123 -10.48 2.52 -11.76
C LEU A 123 -10.44 3.20 -13.13
N PHE A 124 -10.09 2.41 -14.14
CA PHE A 124 -10.25 2.80 -15.54
C PHE A 124 -11.73 2.61 -15.90
N CYS A 125 -12.51 3.69 -15.93
CA CYS A 125 -13.84 3.65 -16.54
C CYS A 125 -13.67 3.72 -18.07
N HIS A 126 -14.22 2.73 -18.79
CA HIS A 126 -14.38 2.77 -20.24
C HIS A 126 -15.84 3.06 -20.58
#